data_AF-A0A2I0UNL5-F1
#
_entry.id   AF-A0A2I0UNL5-F1
#
_cell.length_a   1.000
_cell.length_b   1.000
_cell.length_c   1.000
_cell.angle_alpha   90.00
_cell.angle_beta   90.00
_cell.angle_gamma   90.00
#
_symmetry.space_group_name_H-M   'P 1'
#
loop_
_entity.id
_entity.type
_entity.pdbx_description
1 polymer ?
#
loop_
_entity_poly.entity_id
_entity_poly.type
_entity_poly.pdbx_seq_one_letter_code
_entity_poly.pdbx_strand_id
1 'polypeptide(L)'
;MEPPTSSRLNSRKRRKDGSGPNGAAELDGIPPKMSRRSFGLREPAPFSDEVEIDYSKPYIRVTYEEAMRGTPLDRPVRVYADGIFDLFHSGHARALMQAKNLFPNTYLIVGVCSDELTHNFKGFTVMNENERYDAVQHCRYVDEVVRNAPWTLTPEFLAEHRIDFVAHDDIPYSSAGSDDVYKHIKEAGESGSDSPGLDVKDLR
;
A
#
# COMPACT_ATOMS: atom_id res chain seq x y z
N MET A 1 7.66 30.37 -61.43
CA MET A 1 6.60 30.14 -60.42
C MET A 1 7.28 30.30 -59.07
N GLU A 2 7.15 31.47 -58.47
CA GLU A 2 7.95 31.89 -57.30
C GLU A 2 7.44 31.29 -55.98
N PRO A 3 8.32 31.04 -54.99
CA PRO A 3 7.93 30.69 -53.64
C PRO A 3 7.80 31.96 -52.77
N PRO A 4 6.82 32.06 -51.85
CA PRO A 4 6.83 33.15 -50.89
C PRO A 4 7.74 32.85 -49.69
N THR A 5 8.46 33.90 -49.34
CA THR A 5 9.60 34.02 -48.45
C THR A 5 9.26 34.22 -46.97
N SER A 6 10.19 33.77 -46.14
CA SER A 6 10.43 34.10 -44.73
C SER A 6 10.31 35.60 -44.37
N SER A 7 9.83 35.90 -43.15
CA SER A 7 10.45 36.97 -42.34
C SER A 7 10.33 36.69 -40.84
N ARG A 8 11.35 37.16 -40.12
CA ARG A 8 11.86 36.76 -38.80
C ARG A 8 11.65 37.86 -37.75
N LEU A 9 11.56 37.44 -36.47
CA LEU A 9 12.06 38.10 -35.24
C LEU A 9 11.39 39.46 -34.86
N ASN A 10 11.29 39.93 -33.62
CA ASN A 10 11.75 39.49 -32.31
C ASN A 10 10.97 40.24 -31.20
N SER A 11 10.99 39.62 -30.01
CA SER A 11 10.73 40.13 -28.66
C SER A 11 10.84 41.65 -28.37
N ARG A 12 10.01 42.16 -27.43
CA ARG A 12 10.40 43.16 -26.43
C ARG A 12 9.41 43.27 -25.26
N LYS A 13 9.99 43.42 -24.07
CA LYS A 13 9.43 43.35 -22.71
C LYS A 13 9.24 44.77 -22.14
N ARG A 14 8.21 44.93 -21.28
CA ARG A 14 8.00 45.95 -20.21
C ARG A 14 7.79 47.42 -20.62
N ARG A 15 6.75 48.08 -20.08
CA ARG A 15 6.78 48.85 -18.80
C ARG A 15 5.39 49.39 -18.42
N LYS A 16 5.29 49.74 -17.14
CA LYS A 16 4.16 50.15 -16.28
C LYS A 16 4.01 51.69 -16.28
N ASP A 17 2.91 52.15 -15.68
CA ASP A 17 2.58 53.52 -15.19
C ASP A 17 1.75 54.34 -16.20
N GLY A 18 0.63 55.01 -15.90
CA GLY A 18 -0.19 55.20 -14.70
C GLY A 18 -1.15 56.38 -14.92
N SER A 19 -2.21 56.45 -14.10
CA SER A 19 -3.16 57.58 -13.85
C SER A 19 -4.36 57.85 -14.78
N GLY A 20 -5.55 57.74 -14.17
CA GLY A 20 -6.85 58.27 -14.61
C GLY A 20 -7.91 57.96 -13.54
N PRO A 21 -8.61 58.96 -12.93
CA PRO A 21 -9.44 58.73 -11.76
C PRO A 21 -10.94 58.53 -12.06
N ASN A 22 -11.57 57.77 -11.16
CA ASN A 22 -12.98 57.77 -10.76
C ASN A 22 -14.07 57.35 -11.77
N GLY A 23 -14.62 56.16 -11.51
CA GLY A 23 -15.97 55.75 -11.89
C GLY A 23 -16.32 54.44 -11.19
N ALA A 24 -17.29 54.48 -10.28
CA ALA A 24 -17.72 53.34 -9.46
C ALA A 24 -18.69 52.40 -10.23
N ALA A 25 -18.77 51.15 -9.74
CA ALA A 25 -19.61 50.01 -10.16
C ALA A 25 -19.06 49.24 -11.38
N GLU A 26 -18.87 47.91 -11.37
CA GLU A 26 -19.61 46.82 -10.71
C GLU A 26 -18.66 45.76 -10.11
N LEU A 27 -19.07 45.14 -9.00
CA LEU A 27 -18.42 43.96 -8.42
C LEU A 27 -18.85 42.71 -9.20
N ASP A 28 -18.21 42.46 -10.34
CA ASP A 28 -18.36 41.16 -11.01
C ASP A 28 -17.68 40.07 -10.17
N GLY A 29 -18.53 39.24 -9.58
CA GLY A 29 -18.17 38.14 -8.71
C GLY A 29 -17.32 37.10 -9.42
N ILE A 30 -16.00 37.23 -9.30
CA ILE A 30 -15.11 36.08 -9.41
C ILE A 30 -15.38 35.23 -8.15
N PRO A 31 -16.00 34.05 -8.27
CA PRO A 31 -16.16 33.19 -7.10
C PRO A 31 -14.77 32.90 -6.55
N PRO A 32 -14.54 33.01 -5.23
CA PRO A 32 -13.25 32.65 -4.66
C PRO A 32 -12.97 31.22 -5.11
N LYS A 33 -11.78 30.99 -5.71
CA LYS A 33 -11.35 29.64 -6.08
C LYS A 33 -11.55 28.77 -4.85
N MET A 34 -12.56 27.91 -4.87
CA MET A 34 -12.79 26.96 -3.80
C MET A 34 -11.47 26.24 -3.60
N SER A 35 -10.88 26.40 -2.42
CA SER A 35 -9.76 25.58 -2.01
C SER A 35 -10.25 24.15 -2.16
N ARG A 36 -9.73 23.44 -3.16
CA ARG A 36 -9.98 22.00 -3.31
C ARG A 36 -9.33 21.38 -2.08
N ARG A 37 -10.08 21.22 -1.00
CA ARG A 37 -9.70 20.34 0.09
C ARG A 37 -9.54 18.96 -0.55
N SER A 38 -8.31 18.50 -0.67
CA SER A 38 -8.06 17.10 -1.00
C SER A 38 -8.65 16.27 0.14
N PHE A 39 -9.72 15.54 -0.16
CA PHE A 39 -10.15 14.40 0.65
C PHE A 39 -9.21 13.24 0.29
N GLY A 40 -8.39 12.80 1.24
CA GLY A 40 -7.41 11.74 1.04
C GLY A 40 -6.46 11.60 2.22
N LEU A 41 -5.73 10.49 2.24
CA LEU A 41 -4.62 10.26 3.17
C LEU A 41 -3.57 11.36 3.00
N ARG A 42 -3.01 11.83 4.12
CA ARG A 42 -2.01 12.92 4.15
C ARG A 42 -0.67 12.47 4.68
N GLU A 43 -0.68 11.44 5.53
CA GLU A 43 0.51 10.86 6.13
C GLU A 43 0.81 9.51 5.47
N PRO A 44 2.07 9.07 5.48
CA PRO A 44 2.44 7.71 5.10
C PRO A 44 1.79 6.67 6.01
N ALA A 45 1.78 5.41 5.57
CA ALA A 45 1.42 4.32 6.47
C ALA A 45 2.44 4.23 7.63
N PRO A 46 2.00 4.13 8.89
CA PRO A 46 2.89 3.97 10.03
C PRO A 46 3.66 2.66 9.94
N PHE A 47 4.82 2.61 10.59
CA PHE A 47 5.49 1.35 10.86
C PHE A 47 4.79 0.60 12.00
N SER A 48 4.92 -0.73 12.03
CA SER A 48 4.27 -1.58 13.03
C SER A 48 4.67 -1.23 14.47
N ASP A 49 5.89 -0.77 14.71
CA ASP A 49 6.38 -0.31 16.01
C ASP A 49 5.83 1.06 16.45
N GLU A 50 5.17 1.79 15.54
CA GLU A 50 4.48 3.05 15.83
C GLU A 50 3.00 2.82 16.17
N VAL A 51 2.48 1.61 15.98
CA VAL A 51 1.07 1.25 16.21
C VAL A 51 0.90 0.62 17.59
N GLU A 52 0.08 1.24 18.43
CA GLU A 52 -0.27 0.66 19.73
C GLU A 52 -1.29 -0.47 19.59
N ILE A 53 -0.91 -1.68 20.00
CA ILE A 53 -1.78 -2.87 20.00
C ILE A 53 -2.25 -3.16 21.44
N ASP A 54 -3.56 -3.21 21.62
CA ASP A 54 -4.17 -3.59 22.90
C ASP A 54 -4.14 -5.11 23.11
N TYR A 55 -3.04 -5.58 23.71
CA TYR A 55 -2.84 -6.99 24.07
C TYR A 55 -3.79 -7.51 25.17
N SER A 56 -4.56 -6.65 25.84
CA SER A 56 -5.55 -7.11 26.83
C SER A 56 -6.71 -7.86 26.18
N LYS A 57 -7.01 -7.57 24.90
CA LYS A 57 -8.01 -8.28 24.13
C LYS A 57 -7.40 -9.55 23.54
N PRO A 58 -8.00 -10.75 23.77
CA PRO A 58 -7.51 -11.98 23.16
C PRO A 58 -7.57 -11.87 21.63
N TYR A 59 -6.54 -12.37 20.96
CA TYR A 59 -6.54 -12.42 19.52
C TYR A 59 -7.28 -13.67 19.04
N ILE A 60 -8.47 -13.45 18.49
CA ILE A 60 -9.28 -14.49 17.85
C ILE A 60 -9.40 -14.11 16.38
N ARG A 61 -8.94 -15.03 15.52
CA ARG A 61 -9.03 -14.91 14.07
C ARG A 61 -10.48 -14.97 13.61
N VAL A 62 -10.80 -14.16 12.60
CA VAL A 62 -12.13 -14.15 11.97
C VAL A 62 -12.20 -15.26 10.93
N THR A 63 -13.34 -15.95 10.83
CA THR A 63 -13.56 -16.94 9.76
C THR A 63 -13.77 -16.25 8.40
N TYR A 64 -13.56 -16.98 7.31
CA TYR A 64 -13.77 -16.42 5.96
C TYR A 64 -15.20 -15.91 5.73
N GLU A 65 -16.22 -16.64 6.21
CA GLU A 65 -17.62 -16.24 6.05
C GLU A 65 -17.97 -14.97 6.81
N GLU A 66 -17.47 -14.82 8.04
CA GLU A 66 -17.65 -13.61 8.84
C GLU A 66 -16.93 -12.41 8.21
N ALA A 67 -15.70 -12.63 7.72
CA ALA A 67 -14.91 -11.61 7.05
C ALA A 67 -15.62 -11.10 5.77
N MET A 68 -16.19 -12.00 4.97
CA MET A 68 -16.96 -11.69 3.76
C MET A 68 -18.27 -10.93 4.05
N ARG A 69 -18.93 -11.27 5.17
CA ARG A 69 -20.14 -10.57 5.63
C ARG A 69 -19.84 -9.12 6.06
N GLY A 70 -18.59 -8.84 6.41
CA GLY A 70 -18.12 -7.57 6.91
C GLY A 70 -18.05 -7.56 8.43
N THR A 71 -16.90 -7.17 8.96
CA THR A 71 -16.66 -7.06 10.40
C THR A 71 -16.99 -5.65 10.92
N PRO A 72 -17.23 -5.47 12.23
CA PRO A 72 -17.42 -4.16 12.85
C PRO A 72 -16.28 -3.18 12.52
N LEU A 73 -16.59 -1.87 12.46
CA LEU A 73 -15.62 -0.83 12.08
C LEU A 73 -14.36 -0.80 12.95
N ASP A 74 -14.48 -1.15 14.24
CA ASP A 74 -13.41 -1.22 15.22
C ASP A 74 -12.66 -2.56 15.23
N ARG A 75 -13.08 -3.53 14.40
CA ARG A 75 -12.44 -4.83 14.21
C ARG A 75 -12.29 -5.14 12.71
N PRO A 76 -11.47 -4.39 11.96
CA PRO A 76 -11.19 -4.74 10.57
C PRO A 76 -10.53 -6.12 10.48
N VAL A 77 -10.73 -6.80 9.35
CA VAL A 77 -10.02 -8.03 9.00
C VAL A 77 -8.57 -7.67 8.68
N ARG A 78 -7.62 -8.23 9.43
CA ARG A 78 -6.20 -7.93 9.31
C ARG A 78 -5.56 -8.88 8.30
N VAL A 79 -5.28 -8.35 7.11
CA VAL A 79 -4.65 -9.07 6.01
C VAL A 79 -3.17 -8.73 5.98
N TYR A 80 -2.32 -9.75 5.86
CA TYR A 80 -0.88 -9.59 5.71
C TYR A 80 -0.46 -9.94 4.28
N ALA A 81 0.34 -9.09 3.65
CA ALA A 81 1.00 -9.38 2.38
C ALA A 81 2.48 -9.06 2.51
N ASP A 82 3.35 -9.92 2.00
CA ASP A 82 4.80 -9.75 2.08
C ASP A 82 5.48 -9.74 0.72
N GLY A 83 6.69 -9.18 0.71
CA GLY A 83 7.50 -9.15 -0.48
C GLY A 83 8.80 -8.38 -0.29
N ILE A 84 9.61 -8.41 -1.35
CA ILE A 84 10.84 -7.61 -1.41
C ILE A 84 10.50 -6.17 -1.78
N PHE A 85 9.58 -5.98 -2.74
CA PHE A 85 9.19 -4.66 -3.23
C PHE A 85 10.34 -3.82 -3.81
N ASP A 86 11.36 -4.48 -4.36
CA ASP A 86 12.44 -3.81 -5.09
C ASP A 86 11.88 -3.11 -6.34
N LEU A 87 12.41 -1.92 -6.66
CA LEU A 87 11.91 -1.05 -7.74
C LEU A 87 10.37 -0.95 -7.74
N PHE A 88 9.78 -0.56 -6.60
CA PHE A 88 8.34 -0.56 -6.39
C PHE A 88 7.53 0.02 -7.56
N HIS A 89 6.66 -0.80 -8.15
CA HIS A 89 5.94 -0.49 -9.39
C HIS A 89 4.45 -0.84 -9.32
N SER A 90 3.72 -0.55 -10.39
CA SER A 90 2.26 -0.75 -10.47
C SER A 90 1.81 -2.19 -10.24
N GLY A 91 2.63 -3.20 -10.59
CA GLY A 91 2.39 -4.60 -10.24
C GLY A 91 2.21 -4.81 -8.74
N HIS A 92 3.20 -4.42 -7.93
CA HIS A 92 3.11 -4.47 -6.47
C HIS A 92 1.90 -3.70 -5.94
N ALA A 93 1.69 -2.47 -6.40
CA ALA A 93 0.56 -1.65 -5.96
C ALA A 93 -0.80 -2.30 -6.25
N ARG A 94 -0.94 -3.01 -7.38
CA ARG A 94 -2.17 -3.72 -7.74
C ARG A 94 -2.38 -4.99 -6.93
N ALA A 95 -1.31 -5.74 -6.62
CA ALA A 95 -1.38 -6.88 -5.71
C ALA A 95 -1.84 -6.42 -4.31
N LEU A 96 -1.24 -5.34 -3.77
CA LEU A 96 -1.66 -4.74 -2.51
C LEU A 96 -3.09 -4.18 -2.56
N MET A 97 -3.51 -3.61 -3.70
CA MET A 97 -4.91 -3.21 -3.91
C MET A 97 -5.86 -4.39 -3.82
N GLN A 98 -5.53 -5.53 -4.41
CA GLN A 98 -6.36 -6.73 -4.33
C GLN A 98 -6.44 -7.24 -2.90
N ALA A 99 -5.30 -7.32 -2.19
CA ALA A 99 -5.26 -7.70 -0.78
C ALA A 99 -6.14 -6.78 0.09
N LYS A 100 -6.05 -5.46 -0.10
CA LYS A 100 -6.88 -4.46 0.60
C LYS A 100 -8.39 -4.60 0.31
N ASN A 101 -8.75 -5.14 -0.85
CA ASN A 101 -10.14 -5.30 -1.26
C ASN A 101 -10.67 -6.73 -1.07
N LEU A 102 -9.93 -7.63 -0.40
CA LEU A 102 -10.39 -8.99 -0.13
C LEU A 102 -11.70 -8.99 0.67
N PHE A 103 -11.82 -8.13 1.68
CA PHE A 103 -12.99 -8.05 2.55
C PHE A 103 -13.58 -6.63 2.60
N PRO A 104 -14.89 -6.48 2.92
CA PRO A 104 -15.53 -5.16 3.01
C PRO A 104 -14.87 -4.20 4.00
N ASN A 105 -14.27 -4.73 5.07
CA ASN A 105 -13.58 -3.96 6.10
C ASN A 105 -12.19 -4.59 6.35
N THR A 106 -11.19 -4.13 5.60
CA THR A 106 -9.84 -4.70 5.59
C THR A 106 -8.82 -3.70 6.13
N TYR A 107 -7.90 -4.19 6.96
CA TYR A 107 -6.68 -3.52 7.37
C TYR A 107 -5.49 -4.31 6.81
N LEU A 108 -4.74 -3.69 5.89
CA LEU A 108 -3.63 -4.29 5.16
C LEU A 108 -2.29 -3.94 5.83
N ILE A 109 -1.65 -4.98 6.34
CA ILE A 109 -0.29 -4.98 6.86
C ILE A 109 0.63 -5.47 5.75
N VAL A 110 1.69 -4.73 5.45
CA VAL A 110 2.68 -5.13 4.44
C VAL A 110 4.03 -5.40 5.07
N GLY A 111 4.49 -6.64 4.96
CA GLY A 111 5.82 -7.04 5.39
C GLY A 111 6.87 -6.86 4.30
N VAL A 112 7.98 -6.20 4.63
CA VAL A 112 9.08 -6.00 3.70
C VAL A 112 10.34 -6.69 4.23
N CYS A 113 10.87 -7.66 3.47
CA CYS A 113 12.06 -8.42 3.87
C CYS A 113 13.30 -7.52 3.90
N SER A 114 14.22 -7.77 4.83
CA SER A 114 15.53 -7.10 4.90
C SER A 114 16.42 -7.44 3.71
N ASP A 115 17.42 -6.61 3.45
CA ASP A 115 18.43 -6.88 2.42
C ASP A 115 19.21 -8.16 2.74
N GLU A 116 19.56 -8.38 4.02
CA GLU A 116 20.26 -9.59 4.47
C GLU A 116 19.48 -10.87 4.11
N LEU A 117 18.21 -10.96 4.49
CA LEU A 117 17.36 -12.11 4.16
C LEU A 117 17.18 -12.26 2.66
N THR A 118 16.97 -11.15 1.95
CA THR A 118 16.73 -11.16 0.52
C THR A 118 17.95 -11.65 -0.26
N HIS A 119 19.15 -11.19 0.10
CA HIS A 119 20.39 -11.61 -0.55
C HIS A 119 20.72 -13.07 -0.26
N ASN A 120 20.41 -13.56 0.94
CA ASN A 120 20.64 -14.95 1.33
C ASN A 120 19.72 -15.94 0.60
N PHE A 121 18.45 -15.59 0.35
CA PHE A 121 17.44 -16.54 -0.11
C PHE A 121 16.89 -16.32 -1.52
N LYS A 122 17.16 -15.16 -2.15
CA LYS A 122 16.67 -14.85 -3.51
C LYS A 122 17.71 -14.16 -4.40
N GLY A 123 18.44 -13.18 -3.90
CA GLY A 123 19.48 -12.48 -4.65
C GLY A 123 19.53 -10.99 -4.35
N PHE A 124 20.33 -10.25 -5.13
CA PHE A 124 20.57 -8.82 -4.91
C PHE A 124 19.37 -7.94 -5.22
N THR A 125 19.27 -6.86 -4.47
CA THR A 125 18.30 -5.77 -4.65
C THR A 125 18.98 -4.55 -5.26
N VAL A 126 18.25 -3.77 -6.06
CA VAL A 126 18.71 -2.47 -6.56
C VAL A 126 18.50 -1.39 -5.51
N MET A 127 17.32 -1.37 -4.89
CA MET A 127 16.98 -0.49 -3.79
C MET A 127 17.35 -1.15 -2.46
N ASN A 128 17.92 -0.38 -1.53
CA ASN A 128 18.18 -0.89 -0.19
C ASN A 128 16.87 -1.02 0.62
N GLU A 129 16.91 -1.74 1.72
CA GLU A 129 15.73 -2.04 2.53
C GLU A 129 14.98 -0.80 3.01
N ASN A 130 15.68 0.27 3.41
CA ASN A 130 15.03 1.50 3.86
C ASN A 130 14.28 2.22 2.72
N GLU A 131 14.83 2.21 1.51
CA GLU A 131 14.15 2.75 0.34
C GLU A 131 12.92 1.92 -0.03
N ARG A 132 12.98 0.60 0.14
CA ARG A 132 11.84 -0.30 -0.07
C ARG A 132 10.76 -0.10 1.00
N TYR A 133 11.16 0.10 2.26
CA TYR A 133 10.24 0.45 3.35
C TYR A 133 9.49 1.75 3.03
N ASP A 134 10.20 2.81 2.68
CA ASP A 134 9.64 4.12 2.32
C ASP A 134 8.68 4.03 1.11
N ALA A 135 9.09 3.28 0.08
CA ALA A 135 8.25 3.09 -1.11
C ALA A 135 6.89 2.43 -0.78
N VAL A 136 6.88 1.45 0.13
CA VAL A 136 5.66 0.76 0.55
C VAL A 136 4.80 1.65 1.45
N GLN A 137 5.39 2.44 2.35
CA GLN A 137 4.63 3.38 3.21
C GLN A 137 3.79 4.39 2.40
N HIS A 138 4.23 4.72 1.19
CA HIS A 138 3.53 5.65 0.30
C HIS A 138 2.53 4.97 -0.64
N CYS A 139 2.33 3.65 -0.54
CA CYS A 139 1.31 2.96 -1.30
C CYS A 139 -0.09 3.25 -0.75
N ARG A 140 -1.00 3.69 -1.63
CA ARG A 140 -2.38 4.09 -1.28
C ARG A 140 -3.17 3.07 -0.46
N TYR A 141 -2.87 1.78 -0.64
CA TYR A 141 -3.68 0.68 -0.11
C TYR A 141 -3.17 0.13 1.22
N VAL A 142 -2.00 0.57 1.68
CA VAL A 142 -1.31 0.06 2.85
C VAL A 142 -1.73 0.83 4.10
N ASP A 143 -2.02 0.11 5.19
CA ASP A 143 -2.36 0.72 6.48
C ASP A 143 -1.22 0.61 7.51
N GLU A 144 -0.34 -0.38 7.38
CA GLU A 144 0.76 -0.66 8.30
C GLU A 144 1.94 -1.30 7.56
N VAL A 145 3.18 -0.92 7.87
CA VAL A 145 4.38 -1.54 7.31
C VAL A 145 5.17 -2.26 8.39
N VAL A 146 5.44 -3.56 8.19
CA VAL A 146 6.32 -4.37 9.03
C VAL A 146 7.69 -4.44 8.37
N ARG A 147 8.68 -3.84 9.02
CA ARG A 147 10.10 -3.90 8.60
C ARG A 147 10.72 -5.21 9.02
N ASN A 148 11.79 -5.62 8.32
CA ASN A 148 12.51 -6.86 8.57
C ASN A 148 11.57 -8.08 8.66
N ALA A 149 10.63 -8.18 7.70
CA ALA A 149 9.69 -9.28 7.66
C ALA A 149 10.41 -10.63 7.53
N PRO A 150 9.91 -11.69 8.22
CA PRO A 150 10.54 -13.00 8.18
C PRO A 150 10.37 -13.66 6.82
N TRP A 151 11.35 -14.47 6.41
CA TRP A 151 11.26 -15.25 5.16
C TRP A 151 10.19 -16.35 5.20
N THR A 152 9.85 -16.83 6.40
CA THR A 152 8.83 -17.85 6.64
C THR A 152 8.02 -17.42 7.84
N LEU A 153 6.70 -17.35 7.69
CA LEU A 153 5.80 -16.89 8.74
C LEU A 153 5.69 -17.93 9.85
N THR A 154 5.88 -17.49 11.10
CA THR A 154 5.75 -18.35 12.28
C THR A 154 4.42 -18.07 13.01
N PRO A 155 3.89 -19.02 13.78
CA PRO A 155 2.69 -18.80 14.59
C PRO A 155 2.81 -17.58 15.52
N GLU A 156 4.00 -17.34 16.07
CA GLU A 156 4.30 -16.21 16.95
C GLU A 156 4.15 -14.88 16.19
N PHE A 157 4.74 -14.77 15.00
CA PHE A 157 4.62 -13.58 14.15
C PHE A 157 3.14 -13.29 13.80
N LEU A 158 2.39 -14.34 13.45
CA LEU A 158 0.97 -14.20 13.13
C LEU A 158 0.13 -13.75 14.34
N ALA A 159 0.49 -14.18 15.55
CA ALA A 159 -0.18 -13.79 16.77
C ALA A 159 0.21 -12.36 17.20
N GLU A 160 1.49 -12.01 17.10
CA GLU A 160 2.04 -10.69 17.44
C GLU A 160 1.37 -9.58 16.64
N HIS A 161 1.27 -9.76 15.32
CA HIS A 161 0.65 -8.79 14.41
C HIS A 161 -0.86 -8.96 14.24
N ARG A 162 -1.46 -9.94 14.93
CA ARG A 162 -2.89 -10.26 14.88
C ARG A 162 -3.39 -10.48 13.45
N ILE A 163 -2.71 -11.34 12.69
CA ILE A 163 -2.97 -11.59 11.26
C ILE A 163 -4.09 -12.61 11.08
N ASP A 164 -5.17 -12.21 10.41
CA ASP A 164 -6.34 -13.05 10.12
C ASP A 164 -6.10 -13.88 8.85
N PHE A 165 -5.61 -13.23 7.78
CA PHE A 165 -5.38 -13.83 6.46
C PHE A 165 -4.02 -13.41 5.90
N VAL A 166 -3.42 -14.28 5.09
CA VAL A 166 -2.21 -13.96 4.31
C VAL A 166 -2.60 -13.85 2.84
N ALA A 167 -2.12 -12.83 2.15
CA ALA A 167 -2.37 -12.60 0.73
C ALA A 167 -1.05 -12.66 -0.04
N HIS A 168 -0.95 -13.60 -0.97
CA HIS A 168 0.22 -13.79 -1.82
C HIS A 168 -0.22 -14.35 -3.19
N ASP A 169 0.64 -14.23 -4.20
CA ASP A 169 0.39 -14.84 -5.51
C ASP A 169 0.39 -16.38 -5.43
N ASP A 170 -0.43 -17.04 -6.27
CA ASP A 170 -0.62 -18.51 -6.33
C ASP A 170 0.61 -19.28 -6.85
N ILE A 171 1.68 -18.58 -7.25
CA ILE A 171 2.90 -19.22 -7.74
C ILE A 171 3.66 -19.79 -6.52
N PRO A 172 3.95 -21.11 -6.47
CA PRO A 172 4.73 -21.71 -5.39
C PRO A 172 6.06 -20.98 -5.22
N TYR A 173 6.29 -20.45 -4.02
CA TYR A 173 7.51 -19.70 -3.75
C TYR A 173 8.57 -20.66 -3.22
N SER A 174 9.29 -21.29 -4.16
CA SER A 174 10.38 -22.20 -3.86
C SER A 174 11.64 -21.40 -3.47
N SER A 175 12.07 -21.55 -2.22
CA SER A 175 13.27 -20.92 -1.70
C SER A 175 13.73 -21.64 -0.42
N ALA A 176 15.01 -21.47 -0.06
CA ALA A 176 15.60 -22.01 1.17
C ALA A 176 15.48 -23.54 1.36
N GLY A 177 15.35 -24.30 0.27
CA GLY A 177 15.14 -25.75 0.33
C GLY A 177 13.68 -26.17 0.61
N SER A 178 12.73 -25.24 0.62
CA SER A 178 11.30 -25.50 0.58
C SER A 178 10.76 -25.41 -0.85
N ASP A 179 9.86 -26.33 -1.22
CA ASP A 179 9.12 -26.28 -2.49
C ASP A 179 8.10 -25.13 -2.51
N ASP A 180 7.57 -24.75 -1.34
CA ASP A 180 6.69 -23.59 -1.14
C ASP A 180 6.77 -23.13 0.32
N VAL A 181 7.30 -21.92 0.57
CA VAL A 181 7.40 -21.35 1.92
C VAL A 181 6.03 -21.05 2.57
N TYR A 182 4.95 -21.07 1.79
CA TYR A 182 3.57 -20.89 2.29
C TYR A 182 2.85 -22.22 2.53
N LYS A 183 3.49 -23.36 2.28
CA LYS A 183 2.84 -24.68 2.36
C LYS A 183 2.19 -24.95 3.72
N HIS A 184 2.91 -24.71 4.81
CA HIS A 184 2.37 -24.92 6.17
C HIS A 184 1.20 -23.99 6.50
N ILE A 185 1.13 -22.84 5.83
CA ILE A 185 0.01 -21.91 5.96
C ILE A 185 -1.19 -22.41 5.17
N LYS A 186 -0.99 -22.80 3.91
CA LYS A 186 -2.05 -23.36 3.05
C LYS A 186 -2.68 -24.58 3.71
N GLU A 187 -1.86 -25.49 4.24
CA GLU A 187 -2.32 -26.68 4.97
C GLU A 187 -3.12 -26.32 6.24
N ALA A 188 -2.77 -25.22 6.93
CA ALA A 188 -3.49 -24.74 8.09
C ALA A 188 -4.86 -24.11 7.74
N GLY A 189 -5.03 -23.57 6.53
CA GLY A 189 -6.32 -23.09 6.00
C GLY A 189 -7.19 -24.21 5.41
N GLU A 190 -6.58 -25.22 4.79
CA GLU A 190 -7.30 -26.36 4.17
C GLU A 190 -7.85 -27.36 5.20
N SER A 191 -7.33 -27.38 6.43
CA SER A 191 -7.68 -28.38 7.44
C SER A 191 -9.04 -28.18 8.14
N GLY A 192 -9.88 -27.23 7.72
CA GLY A 192 -11.28 -27.22 8.16
C GLY A 192 -12.03 -25.92 7.92
N SER A 193 -13.10 -26.00 7.15
CA SER A 193 -14.07 -24.93 6.83
C SER A 193 -14.77 -24.27 8.03
N ASP A 194 -14.52 -24.72 9.26
CA ASP A 194 -15.17 -24.23 10.50
C ASP A 194 -14.18 -23.90 11.64
N SER A 195 -12.87 -23.87 11.37
CA SER A 195 -11.86 -23.42 12.35
C SER A 195 -11.20 -22.14 11.84
N PRO A 196 -10.88 -21.16 12.69
CA PRO A 196 -10.22 -19.92 12.27
C PRO A 196 -8.72 -20.15 11.97
N GLY A 197 -8.45 -21.07 11.02
CA GLY A 197 -7.15 -21.37 10.46
C GLY A 197 -6.61 -20.21 9.64
N LEU A 198 -5.29 -20.18 9.38
CA LEU A 198 -4.69 -19.14 8.56
C LEU A 198 -4.98 -19.44 7.10
N ASP A 199 -5.79 -18.61 6.46
CA ASP A 199 -6.13 -18.77 5.04
C ASP A 199 -5.18 -17.93 4.19
N VAL A 200 -4.51 -18.58 3.21
CA VAL A 200 -3.85 -17.87 2.11
C VAL A 200 -4.89 -17.53 1.05
N LYS A 201 -4.93 -16.27 0.60
CA LYS A 201 -5.75 -15.85 -0.53
C LYS A 201 -4.88 -15.48 -1.72
N ASP A 202 -5.19 -16.11 -2.83
CA ASP A 202 -4.52 -15.87 -4.10
C ASP A 202 -4.91 -14.51 -4.67
N LEU A 203 -3.90 -13.73 -5.03
CA LEU A 203 -4.06 -12.51 -5.81
C LEU A 203 -4.03 -12.90 -7.30
N ARG A 204 -5.08 -12.55 -8.07
CA ARG A 204 -5.27 -12.92 -9.49
C ARG A 204 -5.31 -11.72 -10.42
#